data_AF-A0A7S2LGF0-F1
#
_entry.id   AF-A0A7S2LGF0-F1
#
_cell.length_a   1.000
_cell.length_b   1.000
_cell.length_c   1.000
_cell.angle_alpha   90.00
_cell.angle_beta   90.00
_cell.angle_gamma   90.00
#
_symmetry.space_group_name_H-M   'P 1'
#
loop_
_entity.id
_entity.type
_entity.pdbx_description
1 polymer ?
#
loop_
_entity_poly.entity_id
_entity_poly.type
_entity_poly.pdbx_seq_one_letter_code
_entity_poly.pdbx_strand_id
1 'polypeptide(L)'
;MTPLRIIALCSCIFSFGWSFQPSISTHNQIRAGTQLNVVKPEGNNVSSRRDLFEAVAKSALVSSVLVGLPNPSFAAVATPAELKKLQLGHSRVRYLLTNWEKLTETCNNKAMSDTEAKQVVRTENGGGGFCDKNPLVVQEYLGYKSTDDPLFKADKLMLKAVPLIDESVMDEADYVDLVEQYRDKADQVSLLAYTSSWGEANPNGGKETVDEYLETTRQVVLETESLLRKIMAALKLEVLEPSVNKK
;
A
#
# COMPACT_ATOMS: atom_id res chain seq x y z
N MET A 1 -15.13 -6.63 60.19
CA MET A 1 -15.45 -7.76 59.30
C MET A 1 -15.47 -7.24 57.88
N THR A 2 -14.39 -7.46 57.14
CA THR A 2 -14.18 -7.01 55.76
C THR A 2 -13.85 -8.24 54.91
N PRO A 3 -14.48 -8.44 53.74
CA PRO A 3 -14.16 -9.60 52.91
C PRO A 3 -13.03 -9.29 51.94
N LEU A 4 -12.02 -10.17 51.94
CA LEU A 4 -10.92 -10.25 50.99
C LEU A 4 -11.46 -10.73 49.63
N ARG A 5 -11.18 -10.01 48.53
CA ARG A 5 -11.41 -10.47 47.16
C ARG A 5 -10.10 -10.98 46.56
N ILE A 6 -10.09 -12.25 46.15
CA ILE A 6 -9.00 -12.90 45.43
C ILE A 6 -9.23 -12.66 43.93
N ILE A 7 -8.25 -12.06 43.24
CA ILE A 7 -8.23 -11.91 41.78
C ILE A 7 -7.29 -12.98 41.22
N ALA A 8 -7.84 -13.87 40.40
CA ALA A 8 -7.08 -14.87 39.65
C ALA A 8 -6.54 -14.25 38.36
N LEU A 9 -5.21 -14.23 38.21
CA LEU A 9 -4.52 -13.87 36.97
C LEU A 9 -4.44 -15.11 36.07
N CYS A 10 -5.04 -15.01 34.88
CA CYS A 10 -4.95 -16.02 33.83
C CYS A 10 -3.94 -15.53 32.78
N SER A 11 -2.73 -16.12 32.80
CA SER A 11 -1.68 -15.85 31.82
C SER A 11 -1.85 -16.78 30.61
N CYS A 12 -2.18 -16.23 29.44
CA CYS A 12 -2.08 -16.93 28.17
C CYS A 12 -0.78 -16.50 27.47
N ILE A 13 0.19 -17.40 27.44
CA ILE A 13 1.44 -17.26 26.66
C ILE A 13 1.14 -17.80 25.26
N PHE A 14 1.12 -16.92 24.25
CA PHE A 14 1.19 -17.33 22.85
C PHE A 14 2.58 -16.98 22.32
N SER A 15 3.43 -18.00 22.16
CA SER A 15 4.70 -17.88 21.45
C SER A 15 4.47 -18.24 19.99
N PHE A 16 4.55 -17.25 19.09
CA PHE A 16 4.73 -17.49 17.66
C PHE A 16 6.14 -17.04 17.27
N GLY A 17 7.05 -18.01 17.15
CA GLY A 17 8.39 -17.78 16.62
C GLY A 17 8.35 -17.75 15.09
N TRP A 18 8.71 -16.62 14.50
CA TRP A 18 9.02 -16.51 13.08
C TRP A 18 10.49 -16.11 12.95
N SER A 19 11.33 -17.07 12.58
CA SER A 19 12.72 -16.84 12.24
C SER A 19 12.81 -16.44 10.77
N PHE A 20 13.11 -15.17 10.48
CA PHE A 20 13.47 -14.71 9.14
C PHE A 20 15.00 -14.81 8.97
N GLN A 21 15.46 -15.68 8.06
CA GLN A 21 16.83 -15.68 7.56
C GLN A 21 16.87 -14.96 6.20
N PRO A 22 17.77 -13.99 5.98
CA PRO A 22 18.03 -13.44 4.65
C PRO A 22 19.01 -14.36 3.90
N SER A 23 18.65 -14.78 2.69
CA SER A 23 19.57 -15.49 1.79
C SER A 23 20.14 -14.52 0.76
N ILE A 24 21.46 -14.37 0.81
CA ILE A 24 22.28 -13.52 -0.07
C ILE A 24 22.47 -14.23 -1.41
N SER A 25 22.28 -13.48 -2.49
CA SER A 25 22.53 -13.85 -3.89
C SER A 25 24.02 -13.72 -4.24
N THR A 26 24.60 -14.71 -4.92
CA THR A 26 25.77 -14.53 -5.82
C THR A 26 25.96 -15.68 -6.83
N HIS A 27 26.03 -15.29 -8.11
CA HIS A 27 26.93 -15.73 -9.22
C HIS A 27 26.97 -17.18 -9.79
N ASN A 28 26.62 -17.24 -11.10
CA ASN A 28 27.22 -17.97 -12.26
C ASN A 28 27.99 -19.29 -12.07
N GLN A 29 27.61 -20.35 -12.82
CA GLN A 29 28.48 -21.02 -13.81
C GLN A 29 27.76 -21.98 -14.77
N ILE A 30 28.41 -22.19 -15.92
CA ILE A 30 28.03 -22.92 -17.14
C ILE A 30 28.43 -24.42 -17.06
N ARG A 31 27.70 -25.27 -17.82
CA ARG A 31 28.12 -26.47 -18.59
C ARG A 31 27.73 -27.89 -18.12
N ALA A 32 27.20 -28.61 -19.12
CA ALA A 32 27.36 -30.03 -19.44
C ALA A 32 26.62 -31.12 -18.62
N GLY A 33 25.54 -31.63 -19.22
CA GLY A 33 25.46 -33.01 -19.68
C GLY A 33 25.32 -34.12 -18.63
N THR A 34 24.11 -34.64 -18.48
CA THR A 34 23.90 -36.07 -18.17
C THR A 34 22.58 -36.52 -18.79
N GLN A 35 22.68 -37.55 -19.63
CA GLN A 35 21.59 -38.27 -20.28
C GLN A 35 20.76 -39.03 -19.24
N LEU A 36 19.44 -38.85 -19.27
CA LEU A 36 18.49 -39.70 -18.57
C LEU A 36 17.42 -40.14 -19.57
N ASN A 37 17.58 -41.38 -20.04
CA ASN A 37 16.56 -42.10 -20.78
C ASN A 37 15.33 -42.29 -19.89
N VAL A 38 14.25 -41.61 -20.22
CA VAL A 38 12.92 -41.87 -19.65
C VAL A 38 12.02 -42.40 -20.75
N VAL A 39 11.46 -43.56 -20.44
CA VAL A 39 10.55 -44.41 -21.20
C VAL A 39 9.43 -43.61 -21.85
N LYS A 40 9.18 -43.90 -23.14
CA LYS A 40 8.03 -43.46 -23.94
C LYS A 40 6.77 -44.23 -23.52
N PRO A 41 5.71 -43.58 -23.00
CA PRO A 41 4.36 -44.09 -23.13
C PRO A 41 3.73 -43.52 -24.41
N GLU A 42 3.36 -44.40 -25.32
CA GLU A 42 2.39 -44.09 -26.37
C GLU A 42 1.02 -43.87 -25.75
N GLY A 43 0.40 -42.74 -26.07
CA GLY A 43 -0.90 -42.36 -25.53
C GLY A 43 -1.23 -40.91 -25.84
N ASN A 44 -1.75 -40.67 -27.04
CA ASN A 44 -2.20 -39.37 -27.52
C ASN A 44 -3.37 -38.85 -26.68
N ASN A 45 -3.17 -37.75 -25.94
CA ASN A 45 -4.04 -36.57 -25.87
C ASN A 45 -3.60 -35.68 -24.70
N VAL A 46 -2.69 -34.75 -24.96
CA VAL A 46 -2.55 -33.56 -24.12
C VAL A 46 -3.56 -32.56 -24.66
N SER A 47 -4.76 -32.53 -24.08
CA SER A 47 -5.80 -31.56 -24.42
C SER A 47 -5.27 -30.14 -24.17
N SER A 48 -4.89 -29.46 -25.25
CA SER A 48 -4.53 -28.06 -25.21
C SER A 48 -5.81 -27.25 -25.03
N ARG A 49 -5.77 -26.22 -24.18
CA ARG A 49 -6.90 -25.27 -24.01
C ARG A 49 -7.34 -24.63 -25.32
N ARG A 50 -6.49 -24.66 -26.35
CA ARG A 50 -6.79 -24.20 -27.71
C ARG A 50 -7.74 -25.14 -28.47
N ASP A 51 -7.67 -26.44 -28.24
CA ASP A 51 -8.55 -27.43 -28.90
C ASP A 51 -10.00 -27.32 -28.42
N LEU A 52 -10.19 -26.81 -27.21
CA LEU A 52 -11.51 -26.59 -26.60
C LEU A 52 -12.23 -25.39 -27.23
N PHE A 53 -11.50 -24.37 -27.69
CA PHE A 53 -12.07 -23.26 -28.47
C PHE A 53 -12.39 -23.67 -29.91
N GLU A 54 -11.61 -24.57 -30.51
CA GLU A 54 -11.88 -25.07 -31.87
C GLU A 54 -13.06 -26.05 -31.92
N ALA A 55 -13.27 -26.83 -30.86
CA ALA A 55 -14.43 -27.73 -30.74
C ALA A 55 -15.77 -26.99 -30.57
N VAL A 56 -15.75 -25.78 -29.98
CA VAL A 56 -16.94 -24.92 -29.87
C VAL A 56 -17.30 -24.27 -31.20
N ALA A 57 -16.32 -24.00 -32.07
CA ALA A 57 -16.56 -23.39 -33.38
C ALA A 57 -17.26 -24.33 -34.38
N LYS A 58 -17.24 -25.65 -34.17
CA LYS A 58 -17.74 -26.65 -35.13
C LYS A 58 -19.05 -27.36 -34.72
N SER A 59 -19.63 -27.04 -33.56
CA SER A 59 -20.89 -27.61 -33.08
C SER A 59 -22.06 -26.63 -33.22
N ALA A 60 -22.28 -26.14 -34.45
CA ALA A 60 -23.45 -25.32 -34.79
C ALA A 60 -24.57 -26.19 -35.38
N LEU A 61 -25.27 -26.98 -34.57
CA LEU A 61 -26.60 -27.50 -34.92
C LEU A 61 -27.52 -27.57 -33.68
N VAL A 62 -28.46 -26.62 -33.66
CA VAL A 62 -29.80 -26.66 -33.03
C VAL A 62 -29.88 -26.65 -31.50
N SER A 63 -29.80 -25.44 -30.92
CA SER A 63 -30.82 -24.96 -29.98
C SER A 63 -30.74 -23.44 -29.87
N SER A 64 -31.85 -22.78 -30.20
CA SER A 64 -32.06 -21.35 -30.10
C SER A 64 -32.02 -20.90 -28.64
N VAL A 65 -30.86 -20.44 -28.19
CA VAL A 65 -30.78 -19.47 -27.09
C VAL A 65 -30.04 -18.27 -27.66
N LEU A 66 -30.77 -17.17 -27.85
CA LEU A 66 -30.23 -15.82 -28.03
C LEU A 66 -29.54 -15.40 -26.72
N VAL A 67 -28.48 -16.09 -26.30
CA VAL A 67 -27.60 -15.60 -25.25
C VAL A 67 -26.73 -14.54 -25.91
N GLY A 68 -26.91 -13.31 -25.46
CA GLY A 68 -26.34 -12.10 -26.04
C GLY A 68 -24.88 -12.25 -26.44
N LEU A 69 -24.58 -11.77 -27.65
CA LEU A 69 -23.22 -11.41 -28.04
C LEU A 69 -22.60 -10.64 -26.87
N PRO A 70 -21.42 -11.03 -26.37
CA PRO A 70 -20.75 -10.28 -25.33
C PRO A 70 -20.55 -8.86 -25.87
N ASN A 71 -21.27 -7.90 -25.29
CA ASN A 71 -21.03 -6.50 -25.61
C ASN A 71 -19.55 -6.21 -25.31
N PRO A 72 -18.80 -5.61 -26.24
CA PRO A 72 -17.44 -5.20 -25.94
C PRO A 72 -17.48 -4.27 -24.74
N SER A 73 -16.95 -4.75 -23.61
CA SER A 73 -16.82 -3.97 -22.39
C SER A 73 -15.64 -3.02 -22.57
N PHE A 74 -15.88 -1.87 -23.21
CA PHE A 74 -14.91 -0.78 -23.17
C PHE A 74 -14.82 -0.28 -21.74
N ALA A 75 -13.60 -0.28 -21.18
CA ALA A 75 -13.36 0.34 -19.89
C ALA A 75 -13.80 1.82 -19.98
N ALA A 76 -14.72 2.24 -19.11
CA ALA A 76 -15.20 3.61 -19.11
C ALA A 76 -14.04 4.57 -18.84
N VAL A 77 -13.86 5.55 -19.72
CA VAL A 77 -12.89 6.64 -19.54
C VAL A 77 -13.17 7.37 -18.22
N ALA A 78 -12.11 7.79 -17.52
CA ALA A 78 -12.25 8.54 -16.28
C ALA A 78 -13.04 9.84 -16.50
N THR A 79 -14.03 10.09 -15.65
CA THR A 79 -14.83 11.33 -15.70
C THR A 79 -14.12 12.47 -14.97
N PRO A 80 -14.36 13.74 -15.34
CA PRO A 80 -13.79 14.88 -14.61
C PRO A 80 -14.15 14.91 -13.12
N ALA A 81 -15.32 14.38 -12.76
CA ALA A 81 -15.75 14.25 -11.37
C ALA A 81 -14.92 13.21 -10.60
N GLU A 82 -14.52 12.11 -11.25
CA GLU A 82 -13.61 11.13 -10.65
C GLU A 82 -12.19 11.71 -10.52
N LEU A 83 -11.69 12.45 -11.52
CA LEU A 83 -10.35 13.07 -11.47
C LEU A 83 -10.19 14.08 -10.32
N LYS A 84 -11.26 14.74 -9.88
CA LYS A 84 -11.24 15.58 -8.66
C LYS A 84 -10.81 14.82 -7.42
N LYS A 85 -11.02 13.49 -7.36
CA LYS A 85 -10.54 12.66 -6.25
C LYS A 85 -9.03 12.67 -6.15
N LEU A 86 -8.30 12.68 -7.27
CA LEU A 86 -6.84 12.76 -7.26
C LEU A 86 -6.36 14.09 -6.69
N GLN A 87 -7.00 15.20 -7.08
CA GLN A 87 -6.69 16.53 -6.56
C GLN A 87 -6.95 16.63 -5.04
N LEU A 88 -8.09 16.12 -4.58
CA LEU A 88 -8.44 16.08 -3.16
C LEU A 88 -7.49 15.19 -2.37
N GLY A 89 -7.18 14.00 -2.89
CA GLY A 89 -6.21 13.08 -2.30
C GLY A 89 -4.83 13.70 -2.16
N HIS A 90 -4.33 14.34 -3.21
CA HIS A 90 -3.06 15.06 -3.18
C HIS A 90 -3.03 16.18 -2.13
N SER A 91 -4.10 16.98 -2.05
CA SER A 91 -4.22 18.05 -1.04
C SER A 91 -4.13 17.51 0.40
N ARG A 92 -4.69 16.31 0.63
CA ARG A 92 -4.67 15.65 1.94
C ARG A 92 -3.30 15.10 2.27
N VAL A 93 -2.61 14.46 1.31
CA VAL A 93 -1.23 14.00 1.50
C VAL A 93 -0.30 15.18 1.80
N ARG A 94 -0.47 16.32 1.12
CA ARG A 94 0.26 17.55 1.46
C ARG A 94 -0.10 18.07 2.86
N TYR A 95 -1.35 17.97 3.29
CA TYR A 95 -1.75 18.33 4.64
C TYR A 95 -1.08 17.43 5.69
N LEU A 96 -1.00 16.12 5.42
CA LEU A 96 -0.25 15.17 6.25
C LEU A 96 1.22 15.59 6.39
N LEU A 97 1.89 15.86 5.26
CA LEU A 97 3.32 16.21 5.25
C LEU A 97 3.63 17.54 5.95
N THR A 98 2.74 18.53 5.82
CA THR A 98 2.89 19.86 6.47
C THR A 98 2.56 19.83 7.96
N ASN A 99 1.73 18.88 8.41
CA ASN A 99 1.30 18.73 9.79
C ASN A 99 1.79 17.39 10.39
N TRP A 100 2.92 16.86 9.90
CA TRP A 100 3.38 15.50 10.18
C TRP A 100 3.39 15.21 11.68
N GLU A 101 4.19 15.96 12.44
CA GLU A 101 4.33 15.79 13.89
C GLU A 101 2.98 15.85 14.60
N LYS A 102 2.17 16.87 14.31
CA LYS A 102 0.85 17.06 14.92
C LYS A 102 -0.12 15.90 14.66
N LEU A 103 -0.02 15.26 13.49
CA LEU A 103 -0.93 14.20 13.07
C LEU A 103 -0.44 12.82 13.50
N THR A 104 0.87 12.60 13.52
CA THR A 104 1.47 11.31 13.86
C THR A 104 1.91 11.21 15.31
N GLU A 105 1.78 12.26 16.10
CA GLU A 105 2.19 12.28 17.52
C GLU A 105 1.06 12.84 18.38
N THR A 106 0.80 12.18 19.51
CA THR A 106 -0.17 12.62 20.51
C THR A 106 0.51 12.70 21.86
N CYS A 107 0.67 13.91 22.39
CA CYS A 107 1.21 14.16 23.70
C CYS A 107 0.09 14.30 24.73
N ASN A 108 -0.03 13.34 25.66
CA ASN A 108 -0.99 13.44 26.76
C ASN A 108 -0.33 14.15 27.95
N ASN A 109 -0.26 15.48 27.89
CA ASN A 109 0.36 16.34 28.92
C ASN A 109 -0.51 16.49 30.19
N LYS A 110 -1.16 15.42 30.68
CA LYS A 110 -2.00 15.53 31.89
C LYS A 110 -1.20 15.70 33.20
N ALA A 111 0.13 15.57 33.16
CA ALA A 111 0.98 15.62 34.34
C ALA A 111 2.00 16.77 34.38
N MET A 112 2.24 17.51 33.29
CA MET A 112 3.27 18.58 33.20
C MET A 112 2.93 19.68 32.18
N SER A 113 3.50 20.87 32.34
CA SER A 113 3.37 21.99 31.39
C SER A 113 4.14 21.74 30.08
N ASP A 114 3.75 22.40 28.99
CA ASP A 114 4.37 22.23 27.65
C ASP A 114 5.89 22.52 27.63
N THR A 115 6.38 23.36 28.55
CA THR A 115 7.80 23.66 28.74
C THR A 115 8.57 22.53 29.42
N GLU A 116 7.97 21.87 30.41
CA GLU A 116 8.59 20.76 31.15
C GLU A 116 8.63 19.50 30.29
N ALA A 117 7.57 19.25 29.49
CA ALA A 117 7.52 18.14 28.55
C ALA A 117 8.65 18.19 27.48
N LYS A 118 9.08 19.40 27.09
CA LYS A 118 10.18 19.61 26.13
C LYS A 118 11.58 19.49 26.75
N GLN A 119 11.69 19.57 28.07
CA GLN A 119 12.96 19.52 28.80
C GLN A 119 13.32 18.11 29.30
N VAL A 120 12.39 17.14 29.23
CA VAL A 120 12.70 15.75 29.57
C VAL A 120 13.51 15.12 28.43
N VAL A 121 14.82 15.06 28.64
CA VAL A 121 15.73 14.25 27.82
C VAL A 121 15.24 12.80 27.89
N ARG A 122 14.93 12.20 26.71
CA ARG A 122 14.63 10.76 26.61
C ARG A 122 15.78 10.01 27.28
N THR A 123 15.51 9.33 28.39
CA THR A 123 16.50 8.45 29.00
C THR A 123 16.73 7.26 28.07
N GLU A 124 17.99 6.85 27.98
CA GLU A 124 18.59 5.75 27.21
C GLU A 124 17.90 4.36 27.30
N ASN A 125 16.82 4.23 28.06
CA ASN A 125 15.94 3.05 28.13
C ASN A 125 14.50 3.30 27.62
N GLY A 126 14.29 4.29 26.74
CA GLY A 126 13.02 4.51 26.03
C GLY A 126 11.83 5.02 26.87
N GLY A 127 11.97 5.10 28.20
CA GLY A 127 10.94 5.60 29.11
C GLY A 127 11.07 7.10 29.38
N GLY A 128 10.76 7.96 28.42
CA GLY A 128 10.87 9.41 28.66
C GLY A 128 10.17 10.36 27.68
N GLY A 129 9.41 9.85 26.71
CA GLY A 129 8.56 10.69 25.87
C GLY A 129 7.10 10.62 26.35
N PHE A 130 6.53 11.74 26.79
CA PHE A 130 5.08 11.91 27.09
C PHE A 130 4.18 11.80 25.85
N CYS A 131 4.80 11.69 24.69
CA CYS A 131 4.13 11.64 23.41
C CYS A 131 4.23 10.24 22.82
N ASP A 132 3.08 9.73 22.41
CA ASP A 132 2.95 8.46 21.70
C ASP A 132 2.80 8.76 20.22
N LYS A 133 3.53 8.01 19.40
CA LYS A 133 3.44 8.14 17.95
C LYS A 133 2.45 7.14 17.37
N ASN A 134 1.67 7.59 16.39
CA ASN A 134 0.68 6.79 15.68
C ASN A 134 0.97 6.80 14.16
N PRO A 135 1.83 5.87 13.69
CA PRO A 135 2.14 5.73 12.27
C PRO A 135 0.92 5.38 11.40
N LEU A 136 -0.13 4.78 11.98
CA LEU A 136 -1.32 4.34 11.23
C LEU A 136 -2.15 5.50 10.67
N VAL A 137 -1.94 6.73 11.17
CA VAL A 137 -2.55 7.93 10.57
C VAL A 137 -2.11 8.09 9.12
N VAL A 138 -0.89 7.67 8.76
CA VAL A 138 -0.38 7.74 7.38
C VAL A 138 -1.27 6.91 6.42
N GLN A 139 -1.70 5.72 6.84
CA GLN A 139 -2.59 4.86 6.05
C GLN A 139 -3.98 5.49 5.83
N GLU A 140 -4.47 6.29 6.78
CA GLU A 140 -5.72 7.02 6.65
C GLU A 140 -5.65 8.10 5.56
N TYR A 141 -4.52 8.78 5.44
CA TYR A 141 -4.32 9.84 4.45
C TYR A 141 -4.00 9.32 3.04
N LEU A 142 -3.54 8.07 2.90
CA LEU A 142 -3.32 7.40 1.62
C LEU A 142 -4.51 6.55 1.13
N GLY A 143 -5.63 6.55 1.87
CA GLY A 143 -6.84 5.84 1.45
C GLY A 143 -6.84 4.33 1.69
N TYR A 144 -5.93 3.81 2.52
CA TYR A 144 -5.89 2.39 2.88
C TYR A 144 -6.92 2.01 3.95
N LYS A 145 -7.43 2.98 4.70
CA LYS A 145 -8.33 2.75 5.84
C LYS A 145 -9.83 2.77 5.47
N SER A 146 -10.21 3.38 4.36
CA SER A 146 -11.62 3.58 3.98
C SER A 146 -11.83 3.46 2.48
N THR A 147 -12.94 2.84 2.08
CA THR A 147 -13.37 2.72 0.68
C THR A 147 -13.92 4.02 0.10
N ASP A 148 -14.30 4.95 0.97
CA ASP A 148 -14.88 6.24 0.60
C ASP A 148 -13.78 7.32 0.43
N ASP A 149 -12.53 6.95 0.71
CA ASP A 149 -11.41 7.88 0.60
C ASP A 149 -11.14 8.26 -0.86
N PRO A 150 -10.81 9.54 -1.17
CA PRO A 150 -10.44 9.95 -2.52
C PRO A 150 -9.27 9.16 -3.13
N LEU A 151 -8.33 8.66 -2.32
CA LEU A 151 -7.22 7.84 -2.81
C LEU A 151 -7.50 6.34 -2.78
N PHE A 152 -8.70 5.91 -2.37
CA PHE A 152 -9.06 4.50 -2.44
C PHE A 152 -9.04 3.99 -3.89
N LYS A 153 -8.16 3.04 -4.18
CA LYS A 153 -7.94 2.48 -5.52
C LYS A 153 -7.63 3.56 -6.57
N ALA A 154 -6.82 4.55 -6.17
CA ALA A 154 -6.40 5.63 -7.07
C ALA A 154 -5.65 5.12 -8.30
N ASP A 155 -4.89 4.03 -8.18
CA ASP A 155 -4.24 3.30 -9.27
C ASP A 155 -5.23 2.97 -10.42
N LYS A 156 -6.39 2.42 -10.08
CA LYS A 156 -7.40 2.07 -11.07
C LYS A 156 -7.99 3.30 -11.75
N LEU A 157 -8.16 4.38 -11.00
CA LEU A 157 -8.62 5.64 -11.55
C LEU A 157 -7.59 6.23 -12.52
N MET A 158 -6.30 6.20 -12.16
CA MET A 158 -5.22 6.68 -13.00
C MET A 158 -5.11 5.87 -14.30
N LEU A 159 -5.20 4.54 -14.22
CA LEU A 159 -5.23 3.68 -15.42
C LEU A 159 -6.45 3.95 -16.33
N LYS A 160 -7.62 4.29 -15.75
CA LYS A 160 -8.78 4.73 -16.54
C LYS A 160 -8.58 6.10 -17.21
N ALA A 161 -7.60 6.88 -16.76
CA ALA A 161 -7.30 8.22 -17.26
C ALA A 161 -6.24 8.21 -18.38
N VAL A 162 -5.61 7.07 -18.68
CA VAL A 162 -4.66 6.90 -19.79
C VAL A 162 -5.13 7.56 -21.11
N PRO A 163 -6.37 7.33 -21.60
CA PRO A 163 -6.79 7.92 -22.88
C PRO A 163 -7.01 9.45 -22.83
N LEU A 164 -6.84 10.10 -21.67
CA LEU A 164 -6.93 11.55 -21.50
C LEU A 164 -5.55 12.22 -21.54
N ILE A 165 -4.48 11.45 -21.65
CA ILE A 165 -3.12 11.97 -21.66
C ILE A 165 -2.83 12.52 -23.05
N ASP A 166 -2.29 13.74 -23.07
CA ASP A 166 -1.75 14.28 -24.30
C ASP A 166 -0.37 13.67 -24.57
N GLU A 167 -0.23 12.95 -25.69
CA GLU A 167 1.04 12.35 -26.15
C GLU A 167 2.19 13.38 -26.22
N SER A 168 1.87 14.67 -26.37
CA SER A 168 2.85 15.77 -26.36
C SER A 168 3.51 16.01 -24.99
N VAL A 169 2.87 15.59 -23.89
CA VAL A 169 3.36 15.79 -22.52
C VAL A 169 4.10 14.55 -22.04
N MET A 170 3.52 13.37 -22.26
CA MET A 170 4.05 12.08 -21.81
C MET A 170 3.48 10.97 -22.68
N ASP A 171 4.29 9.97 -22.98
CA ASP A 171 3.82 8.76 -23.67
C ASP A 171 2.92 7.92 -22.75
N GLU A 172 2.01 7.15 -23.34
CA GLU A 172 1.10 6.29 -22.57
C GLU A 172 1.87 5.25 -21.74
N ALA A 173 2.95 4.68 -22.27
CA ALA A 173 3.74 3.68 -21.56
C ALA A 173 4.45 4.30 -20.34
N ASP A 174 5.08 5.47 -20.52
CA ASP A 174 5.74 6.20 -19.45
C ASP A 174 4.77 6.59 -18.32
N TYR A 175 3.53 6.94 -18.68
CA TYR A 175 2.49 7.23 -17.69
C TYR A 175 2.08 5.97 -16.93
N VAL A 176 1.87 4.85 -17.61
CA VAL A 176 1.50 3.59 -16.94
C VAL A 176 2.60 3.16 -15.98
N ASP A 177 3.87 3.27 -16.38
CA ASP A 177 5.02 3.01 -15.50
C ASP A 177 5.05 3.94 -14.28
N LEU A 178 4.66 5.21 -14.45
CA LEU A 178 4.55 6.17 -13.36
C LEU A 178 3.43 5.79 -12.38
N VAL A 179 2.30 5.28 -12.88
CA VAL A 179 1.17 4.80 -12.05
C VAL A 179 1.57 3.55 -11.27
N GLU A 180 2.27 2.60 -11.88
CA GLU A 180 2.74 1.40 -11.16
C GLU A 180 3.78 1.78 -10.10
N GLN A 181 4.72 2.71 -10.39
CA GLN A 181 5.64 3.23 -9.37
C GLN A 181 4.90 3.89 -8.20
N TYR A 182 3.86 4.68 -8.48
CA TYR A 182 3.04 5.29 -7.43
C TYR A 182 2.38 4.20 -6.57
N ARG A 183 1.80 3.18 -7.20
CA ARG A 183 1.14 2.07 -6.52
C ARG A 183 2.11 1.30 -5.62
N ASP A 184 3.28 0.92 -6.14
CA ASP A 184 4.30 0.21 -5.38
C ASP A 184 4.77 1.02 -4.17
N LYS A 185 4.96 2.34 -4.36
CA LYS A 185 5.35 3.24 -3.27
C LYS A 185 4.24 3.44 -2.24
N ALA A 186 2.99 3.58 -2.67
CA ALA A 186 1.85 3.68 -1.77
C ALA A 186 1.71 2.40 -0.90
N ASP A 187 1.88 1.22 -1.51
CA ASP A 187 1.84 -0.06 -0.81
C ASP A 187 3.03 -0.19 0.16
N GLN A 188 4.22 0.28 -0.25
CA GLN A 188 5.40 0.37 0.62
C GLN A 188 5.14 1.28 1.83
N VAL A 189 4.54 2.46 1.64
CA VAL A 189 4.18 3.35 2.76
C VAL A 189 3.23 2.65 3.72
N SER A 190 2.21 1.98 3.19
CA SER A 190 1.21 1.28 4.02
C SER A 190 1.88 0.21 4.89
N LEU A 191 2.77 -0.60 4.29
CA LEU A 191 3.54 -1.62 4.99
C LEU A 191 4.50 -1.03 6.04
N LEU A 192 5.23 0.04 5.70
CA LEU A 192 6.15 0.70 6.62
C LEU A 192 5.39 1.33 7.80
N ALA A 193 4.27 2.01 7.55
CA ALA A 193 3.41 2.56 8.59
C ALA A 193 2.87 1.46 9.51
N TYR A 194 2.44 0.32 8.94
CA TYR A 194 1.98 -0.81 9.74
C TYR A 194 3.11 -1.37 10.61
N THR A 195 4.27 -1.61 10.03
CA THR A 195 5.45 -2.15 10.74
C THR A 195 5.92 -1.20 11.84
N SER A 196 5.93 0.10 11.57
CA SER A 196 6.27 1.15 12.53
C SER A 196 5.36 1.13 13.75
N SER A 197 4.06 0.81 13.57
CA SER A 197 3.11 0.76 14.67
C SER A 197 3.38 -0.35 15.70
N TRP A 198 4.20 -1.34 15.31
CA TRP A 198 4.62 -2.44 16.17
C TRP A 198 6.06 -2.31 16.67
N GLY A 199 6.74 -1.20 16.38
CA GLY A 199 8.17 -1.03 16.68
C GLY A 199 8.51 -1.15 18.17
N GLU A 200 7.61 -0.74 19.08
CA GLU A 200 7.84 -0.90 20.53
C GLU A 200 7.67 -2.35 21.02
N ALA A 201 6.88 -3.16 20.33
CA ALA A 201 6.54 -4.51 20.75
C ALA A 201 7.59 -5.56 20.30
N ASN A 202 8.57 -5.17 19.50
CA ASN A 202 9.57 -6.07 18.92
C ASN A 202 10.73 -6.33 19.90
N PRO A 203 11.35 -7.53 19.92
CA PRO A 203 12.60 -7.75 20.65
C PRO A 203 13.70 -6.80 20.12
N ASN A 204 14.35 -6.05 21.03
CA ASN A 204 15.24 -4.90 20.72
C ASN A 204 14.55 -3.67 20.10
N GLY A 205 13.22 -3.62 20.11
CA GLY A 205 12.45 -2.45 19.75
C GLY A 205 12.42 -1.39 20.85
N GLY A 206 11.79 -0.27 20.56
CA GLY A 206 11.63 0.84 21.51
C GLY A 206 11.07 2.08 20.82
N LYS A 207 10.85 3.14 21.62
CA LYS A 207 10.35 4.42 21.10
C LYS A 207 11.26 4.99 19.99
N GLU A 208 12.57 4.82 20.11
CA GLU A 208 13.55 5.27 19.11
C GLU A 208 13.40 4.51 17.78
N THR A 209 13.14 3.20 17.83
CA THR A 209 12.87 2.39 16.64
C THR A 209 11.59 2.83 15.93
N VAL A 210 10.54 3.16 16.69
CA VAL A 210 9.32 3.75 16.12
C VAL A 210 9.61 5.10 15.48
N ASP A 211 10.43 5.93 16.12
CA ASP A 211 10.84 7.24 15.60
C ASP A 211 11.59 7.10 14.26
N GLU A 212 12.54 6.17 14.17
CA GLU A 212 13.30 5.87 12.95
C GLU A 212 12.41 5.32 11.82
N TYR A 213 11.55 4.35 12.13
CA TYR A 213 10.64 3.79 11.12
C TYR A 213 9.61 4.80 10.63
N LEU A 214 9.12 5.67 11.52
CA LEU A 214 8.19 6.72 11.14
C LEU A 214 8.86 7.77 10.26
N GLU A 215 10.10 8.16 10.53
CA GLU A 215 10.83 9.09 9.65
C GLU A 215 11.16 8.45 8.30
N THR A 216 11.52 7.16 8.29
CA THR A 216 11.64 6.39 7.03
C THR A 216 10.33 6.37 6.27
N THR A 217 9.20 6.17 6.97
CA THR A 217 7.86 6.22 6.37
C THR A 217 7.58 7.60 5.77
N ARG A 218 7.95 8.68 6.45
CA ARG A 218 7.82 10.06 5.95
C ARG A 218 8.55 10.27 4.63
N GLN A 219 9.76 9.75 4.51
CA GLN A 219 10.55 9.85 3.29
C GLN A 219 9.86 9.17 2.11
N VAL A 220 9.30 7.97 2.32
CA VAL A 220 8.55 7.27 1.27
C VAL A 220 7.22 7.99 0.94
N VAL A 221 6.58 8.65 1.90
CA VAL A 221 5.39 9.50 1.64
C VAL A 221 5.76 10.69 0.74
N LEU A 222 6.92 11.34 0.96
CA LEU A 222 7.40 12.41 0.09
C LEU A 222 7.61 11.94 -1.34
N GLU A 223 8.22 10.75 -1.52
CA GLU A 223 8.39 10.14 -2.84
C GLU A 223 7.03 9.84 -3.49
N THR A 224 6.11 9.24 -2.73
CA THR A 224 4.75 8.91 -3.20
C THR A 224 3.97 10.16 -3.62
N GLU A 225 4.06 11.24 -2.84
CA GLU A 225 3.42 12.52 -3.17
C GLU A 225 4.04 13.15 -4.43
N SER A 226 5.36 13.03 -4.61
CA SER A 226 6.03 13.53 -5.81
C SER A 226 5.58 12.79 -7.08
N LEU A 227 5.33 11.48 -6.99
CA LEU A 227 4.79 10.68 -8.09
C LEU A 227 3.35 11.08 -8.40
N LEU A 228 2.51 11.22 -7.37
CA LEU A 228 1.13 11.68 -7.53
C LEU A 228 1.06 13.05 -8.21
N ARG A 229 1.98 13.96 -7.85
CA ARG A 229 2.09 15.29 -8.46
C ARG A 229 2.46 15.22 -9.95
N LYS A 230 3.38 14.33 -10.33
CA LYS A 230 3.75 14.10 -11.74
C LYS A 230 2.57 13.54 -12.54
N ILE A 231 1.81 12.60 -11.96
CA ILE A 231 0.60 12.03 -12.57
C ILE A 231 -0.46 13.13 -12.80
N MET A 232 -0.68 14.00 -11.81
CA MET A 232 -1.59 15.13 -11.96
C MET A 232 -1.12 16.13 -13.03
N ALA A 233 0.18 16.38 -13.13
CA ALA A 233 0.74 17.25 -14.17
C ALA A 233 0.55 16.67 -15.57
N ALA A 234 0.72 15.36 -15.77
CA ALA A 234 0.45 14.69 -17.04
C ALA A 234 -1.02 14.83 -17.46
N LEU A 235 -1.93 14.79 -16.48
CA LEU A 235 -3.37 15.01 -16.68
C LEU A 235 -3.81 16.48 -16.68
N LYS A 236 -2.85 17.43 -16.60
CA LYS A 236 -3.10 18.89 -16.54
C LYS A 236 -4.07 19.29 -15.42
N LEU A 237 -4.04 18.59 -14.29
CA LEU A 237 -4.87 18.88 -13.13
C LEU A 237 -4.22 19.94 -12.24
N GLU A 238 -5.03 20.86 -11.72
CA GLU A 238 -4.58 21.87 -10.76
C GLU A 238 -4.24 21.23 -9.41
N VAL A 239 -3.15 21.71 -8.80
CA VAL A 239 -2.75 21.33 -7.44
C VAL A 239 -3.52 22.18 -6.44
N LEU A 240 -4.31 21.53 -5.59
CA LEU A 240 -5.06 22.20 -4.53
C LEU A 240 -4.17 22.49 -3.30
N GLU A 241 -4.56 23.50 -2.54
CA GLU A 241 -3.92 23.82 -1.26
C GLU A 241 -4.15 22.72 -0.20
N PRO A 242 -3.21 22.50 0.73
CA PRO A 242 -3.34 21.48 1.77
C PRO A 242 -4.63 21.65 2.58
N SER A 243 -5.49 20.64 2.58
CA SER A 243 -6.81 20.72 3.22
C SER A 243 -6.98 19.68 4.32
N VAL A 244 -7.67 20.09 5.40
CA VAL A 244 -7.92 19.26 6.59
C VAL A 244 -8.96 18.16 6.31
N ASN A 245 -9.72 18.26 5.22
CA ASN A 245 -10.98 17.53 5.02
C ASN A 245 -10.80 16.02 5.19
N LYS A 246 -11.14 15.56 6.41
CA LYS A 246 -11.35 14.18 6.78
C LYS A 246 -12.79 13.86 6.40
N LYS A 247 -12.96 13.22 5.25
CA LYS A 247 -14.22 12.81 4.61
C LYS A 247 -14.72 13.78 3.54
#